data_AF-A0A1F9C333-F1
#
_entry.id   AF-A0A1F9C333-F1
#
_cell.length_a   1.000
_cell.length_b   1.000
_cell.length_c   1.000
_cell.angle_alpha   90.00
_cell.angle_beta   90.00
_cell.angle_gamma   90.00
#
_symmetry.space_group_name_H-M   'P 1'
#
loop_
_entity.id
_entity.type
_entity.pdbx_description
1 polymer ?
#
loop_
_entity_poly.entity_id
_entity_poly.type
_entity_poly.pdbx_seq_one_letter_code
_entity_poly.pdbx_strand_id
1 'polypeptide(L)'
;MANSASSKWKKNSSGALTRALRFEKQGKRFFAAAAAKSSDAFARQVFELLAVLEEKHAQDILVISRKLEEEGKFPAVSTASSEARMQMFERETRRIRKEKTISGDAAAAMRKALGFEAEGREMYKRMAEGATNPQERKFFKLLSSEESKHFDVIYEYLDFLEATGLRMGE
;
A
#
# COMPACT_ATOMS: atom_id res chain seq x y z
N MET A 1 -9.48 36.38 -14.73
CA MET A 1 -8.33 35.45 -14.89
C MET A 1 -8.19 34.39 -13.78
N ALA A 2 -9.05 34.37 -12.74
CA ALA A 2 -8.96 33.38 -11.64
C ALA A 2 -9.43 31.94 -11.98
N ASN A 3 -10.14 31.74 -13.11
CA ASN A 3 -10.82 30.46 -13.43
C ASN A 3 -9.91 29.38 -14.08
N SER A 4 -8.76 29.78 -14.65
CA SER A 4 -7.85 28.87 -15.36
C SER A 4 -6.91 28.10 -14.42
N ALA A 5 -6.43 28.75 -13.36
CA ALA A 5 -5.61 28.08 -12.35
C ALA A 5 -6.41 27.05 -11.55
N SER A 6 -7.67 27.38 -11.21
CA SER A 6 -8.59 26.50 -10.47
C SER A 6 -8.96 25.22 -11.25
N SER A 7 -9.17 25.33 -12.56
CA SER A 7 -9.50 24.17 -13.40
C SER A 7 -8.29 23.26 -13.67
N LYS A 8 -7.07 23.83 -13.75
CA LYS A 8 -5.83 23.07 -14.00
C LYS A 8 -5.45 22.17 -12.83
N TRP A 9 -5.51 22.65 -11.58
CA TRP A 9 -5.16 21.81 -10.42
C TRP A 9 -6.19 20.69 -10.21
N LYS A 10 -7.50 20.97 -10.37
CA LYS A 10 -8.55 19.94 -10.25
C LYS A 10 -8.32 18.80 -11.24
N LYS A 11 -8.01 19.12 -12.50
CA LYS A 11 -7.67 18.13 -13.53
C LYS A 11 -6.42 17.31 -13.17
N ASN A 12 -5.40 17.95 -12.61
CA ASN A 12 -4.20 17.27 -12.15
C ASN A 12 -4.48 16.32 -10.98
N SER A 13 -5.25 16.74 -9.97
CA SER A 13 -5.62 15.91 -8.83
C SER A 13 -6.50 14.74 -9.23
N SER A 14 -7.49 14.93 -10.11
CA SER A 14 -8.28 13.82 -10.68
C SER A 14 -7.38 12.82 -11.43
N GLY A 15 -6.40 13.31 -12.19
CA GLY A 15 -5.42 12.45 -12.87
C GLY A 15 -4.48 11.70 -11.92
N ALA A 16 -4.10 12.33 -10.80
CA ALA A 16 -3.32 11.70 -9.73
C ALA A 16 -4.12 10.58 -9.05
N LEU A 17 -5.35 10.87 -8.63
CA LEU A 17 -6.24 9.90 -7.98
C LEU A 17 -6.59 8.72 -8.90
N THR A 18 -6.78 8.95 -10.20
CA THR A 18 -7.01 7.87 -11.18
C THR A 18 -5.82 6.93 -11.28
N ARG A 19 -4.58 7.48 -11.26
CA ARG A 19 -3.36 6.67 -11.28
C ARG A 19 -3.20 5.86 -10.00
N ALA A 20 -3.39 6.49 -8.84
CA ALA A 20 -3.38 5.82 -7.54
C ALA A 20 -4.40 4.67 -7.49
N LEU A 21 -5.66 4.94 -7.87
CA LEU A 21 -6.71 3.91 -7.85
C LEU A 21 -6.37 2.68 -8.70
N ARG A 22 -5.75 2.89 -9.87
CA ARG A 22 -5.30 1.79 -10.72
C ARG A 22 -4.18 0.99 -10.07
N PHE A 23 -3.23 1.67 -9.43
CA PHE A 23 -2.15 1.03 -8.70
C PHE A 23 -2.69 0.16 -7.56
N GLU A 24 -3.59 0.69 -6.73
CA GLU A 24 -4.20 -0.05 -5.62
C GLU A 24 -4.98 -1.28 -6.08
N LYS A 25 -5.75 -1.15 -7.17
CA LYS A 25 -6.47 -2.29 -7.77
C LYS A 25 -5.50 -3.33 -8.31
N GLN A 26 -4.35 -2.92 -8.83
CA GLN A 26 -3.30 -3.84 -9.26
C GLN A 26 -2.66 -4.55 -8.06
N GLY A 27 -2.35 -3.83 -6.98
CA GLY A 27 -1.81 -4.37 -5.73
C GLY A 27 -2.74 -5.41 -5.11
N LYS A 28 -4.02 -5.06 -4.93
CA LYS A 28 -5.05 -6.01 -4.45
C LYS A 28 -5.05 -7.31 -5.25
N ARG A 29 -5.06 -7.21 -6.59
CA ARG A 29 -5.06 -8.39 -7.48
C ARG A 29 -3.76 -9.19 -7.38
N PHE A 30 -2.63 -8.49 -7.30
CA PHE A 30 -1.31 -9.10 -7.18
C PHE A 30 -1.23 -9.92 -5.88
N PHE A 31 -1.55 -9.31 -4.74
CA PHE A 31 -1.49 -9.97 -3.45
C PHE A 31 -2.51 -11.09 -3.29
N ALA A 32 -3.75 -10.91 -3.76
CA ALA A 32 -4.73 -12.00 -3.76
C ALA A 32 -4.26 -13.21 -4.59
N ALA A 33 -3.64 -12.96 -5.74
CA ALA A 33 -3.08 -14.03 -6.57
C ALA A 33 -1.86 -14.69 -5.94
N ALA A 34 -1.02 -13.93 -5.23
CA ALA A 34 0.14 -14.45 -4.50
C ALA A 34 -0.31 -15.34 -3.33
N ALA A 35 -1.30 -14.90 -2.56
CA ALA A 35 -1.93 -15.68 -1.50
C ALA A 35 -2.46 -17.03 -2.00
N ALA A 36 -3.26 -17.00 -3.08
CA ALA A 36 -3.87 -18.20 -3.64
C ALA A 36 -2.85 -19.24 -4.17
N LYS A 37 -1.65 -18.79 -4.56
CA LYS A 37 -0.58 -19.66 -5.07
C LYS A 37 0.40 -20.11 -3.99
N SER A 38 0.35 -19.51 -2.81
CA SER A 38 1.33 -19.76 -1.74
C SER A 38 1.01 -21.05 -0.98
N SER A 39 1.89 -22.02 -1.07
CA SER A 39 1.92 -23.20 -0.20
C SER A 39 2.34 -22.83 1.22
N ASP A 40 3.24 -21.86 1.35
CA ASP A 40 3.66 -21.32 2.64
C ASP A 40 2.51 -20.58 3.36
N ALA A 41 2.18 -21.06 4.56
CA ALA A 41 1.04 -20.55 5.33
C ALA A 41 1.26 -19.13 5.86
N PHE A 42 2.50 -18.80 6.25
CA PHE A 42 2.84 -17.46 6.71
C PHE A 42 2.70 -16.44 5.55
N ALA A 43 3.32 -16.74 4.42
CA ALA A 43 3.29 -15.90 3.22
C ALA A 43 1.88 -15.68 2.71
N ARG A 44 1.07 -16.76 2.69
CA ARG A 44 -0.34 -16.67 2.32
C ARG A 44 -1.09 -15.66 3.18
N GLN A 45 -0.96 -15.72 4.50
CA GLN A 45 -1.63 -14.80 5.42
C GLN A 45 -1.14 -13.35 5.27
N VAL A 46 0.17 -13.14 5.06
CA VAL A 46 0.70 -11.80 4.79
C VAL A 46 0.13 -11.23 3.49
N PHE A 47 0.09 -12.02 2.42
CA PHE A 47 -0.49 -11.58 1.15
C PHE A 47 -2.00 -11.34 1.23
N GLU A 48 -2.75 -12.15 1.97
CA GLU A 48 -4.18 -11.89 2.23
C GLU A 48 -4.38 -10.56 2.97
N LEU A 49 -3.57 -10.29 3.98
CA LEU A 49 -3.61 -9.04 4.74
C LEU A 49 -3.31 -7.83 3.84
N LEU A 50 -2.26 -7.89 3.02
CA LEU A 50 -1.90 -6.82 2.08
C LEU A 50 -3.01 -6.57 1.06
N ALA A 51 -3.61 -7.63 0.48
CA ALA A 51 -4.74 -7.47 -0.45
C ALA A 51 -5.93 -6.73 0.20
N VAL A 52 -6.18 -6.97 1.49
CA VAL A 52 -7.21 -6.30 2.29
C VAL A 52 -6.85 -4.84 2.62
N LEU A 53 -5.57 -4.48 2.64
CA LEU A 53 -5.09 -3.11 2.86
C LEU A 53 -5.15 -2.30 1.56
N GLU A 54 -4.71 -2.86 0.43
CA GLU A 54 -4.83 -2.18 -0.89
C GLU A 54 -6.29 -1.93 -1.28
N GLU A 55 -7.21 -2.82 -0.86
CA GLU A 55 -8.64 -2.57 -1.03
C GLU A 55 -9.09 -1.33 -0.25
N LYS A 56 -8.60 -1.12 0.98
CA LYS A 56 -8.95 0.07 1.77
C LYS A 56 -8.34 1.33 1.19
N HIS A 57 -7.10 1.28 0.68
CA HIS A 57 -6.50 2.38 -0.07
C HIS A 57 -7.37 2.75 -1.28
N ALA A 58 -7.78 1.77 -2.10
CA ALA A 58 -8.66 1.99 -3.23
C ALA A 58 -10.00 2.63 -2.82
N GLN A 59 -10.58 2.21 -1.70
CA GLN A 59 -11.82 2.77 -1.16
C GLN A 59 -11.64 4.24 -0.72
N ASP A 60 -10.56 4.56 -0.01
CA ASP A 60 -10.24 5.94 0.39
C ASP A 60 -10.07 6.85 -0.84
N ILE A 61 -9.36 6.37 -1.86
CA ILE A 61 -9.17 7.10 -3.13
C ILE A 61 -10.51 7.35 -3.82
N LEU A 62 -11.41 6.36 -3.85
CA LEU A 62 -12.73 6.50 -4.45
C LEU A 62 -13.60 7.52 -3.69
N VAL A 63 -13.55 7.51 -2.36
CA VAL A 63 -14.27 8.49 -1.53
C VAL A 63 -13.76 9.90 -1.80
N ILE A 64 -12.44 10.08 -1.86
CA ILE A 64 -11.82 11.38 -2.15
C ILE A 64 -12.16 11.84 -3.57
N SER A 65 -12.10 10.94 -4.55
CA SER A 65 -12.41 11.24 -5.96
C SER A 65 -13.84 11.75 -6.12
N ARG A 66 -14.82 11.08 -5.50
CA ARG A 66 -16.23 11.51 -5.52
C ARG A 66 -16.40 12.91 -4.92
N LYS A 67 -15.83 13.15 -3.73
CA LYS A 67 -15.91 14.47 -3.07
C LYS A 67 -15.26 15.57 -3.91
N LEU A 68 -14.13 15.29 -4.55
CA LEU A 68 -13.46 16.24 -5.44
C LEU A 68 -14.31 16.56 -6.67
N GLU A 69 -15.00 15.57 -7.24
CA GLU A 69 -15.90 15.74 -8.36
C GLU A 69 -17.11 16.61 -7.99
N GLU A 70 -17.81 16.24 -6.91
CA GLU A 70 -19.02 16.88 -6.39
C GLU A 70 -18.78 18.31 -5.89
N GLU A 71 -17.77 18.51 -5.04
CA GLU A 71 -17.55 19.78 -4.35
C GLU A 71 -16.54 20.69 -5.07
N GLY A 72 -15.82 20.16 -6.07
CA GLY A 72 -14.76 20.90 -6.78
C GLY A 72 -13.54 21.23 -5.92
N LYS A 73 -13.45 20.70 -4.70
CA LYS A 73 -12.34 20.89 -3.76
C LYS A 73 -11.84 19.57 -3.21
N PHE A 74 -10.54 19.47 -2.95
CA PHE A 74 -9.99 18.28 -2.30
C PHE A 74 -10.49 18.24 -0.84
N PRO A 75 -11.08 17.12 -0.38
CA PRO A 75 -11.65 17.06 0.97
C PRO A 75 -10.57 17.12 2.05
N ALA A 76 -10.97 17.48 3.28
CA ALA A 76 -10.08 17.38 4.42
C ALA A 76 -9.69 15.92 4.69
N VAL A 77 -8.40 15.66 4.87
CA VAL A 77 -7.83 14.33 5.09
C VAL A 77 -7.52 14.16 6.57
N SER A 78 -8.20 13.21 7.20
CA SER A 78 -7.95 12.78 8.58
C SER A 78 -6.90 11.66 8.60
N THR A 79 -6.10 11.60 9.66
CA THR A 79 -5.16 10.50 9.89
C THR A 79 -5.84 9.27 10.52
N ALA A 80 -7.05 9.41 11.06
CA ALA A 80 -7.72 8.35 11.81
C ALA A 80 -7.90 7.04 11.03
N SER A 81 -8.22 7.12 9.72
CA SER A 81 -8.36 5.92 8.86
C SER A 81 -7.02 5.19 8.70
N SER A 82 -5.95 5.97 8.45
CA SER A 82 -4.58 5.47 8.35
C SER A 82 -4.11 4.85 9.67
N GLU A 83 -4.29 5.55 10.79
CA GLU A 83 -3.92 5.07 12.12
C GLU A 83 -4.66 3.76 12.48
N ALA A 84 -5.98 3.70 12.24
CA ALA A 84 -6.77 2.49 12.50
C ALA A 84 -6.32 1.30 11.63
N ARG A 85 -6.02 1.55 10.35
CA ARG A 85 -5.45 0.52 9.47
C ARG A 85 -4.09 0.05 9.94
N MET A 86 -3.19 0.96 10.32
CA MET A 86 -1.85 0.60 10.77
C MET A 86 -1.87 -0.19 12.08
N GLN A 87 -2.76 0.17 13.01
CA GLN A 87 -2.98 -0.62 14.22
C GLN A 87 -3.50 -2.03 13.90
N MET A 88 -4.42 -2.17 12.94
CA MET A 88 -4.86 -3.47 12.43
C MET A 88 -3.68 -4.25 11.84
N PHE A 89 -2.91 -3.63 10.95
CA PHE A 89 -1.77 -4.25 10.28
C PHE A 89 -0.73 -4.76 11.26
N GLU A 90 -0.32 -3.94 12.23
CA GLU A 90 0.65 -4.35 13.24
C GLU A 90 0.12 -5.49 14.13
N ARG A 91 -1.17 -5.50 14.45
CA ARG A 91 -1.77 -6.58 15.24
C ARG A 91 -1.78 -7.89 14.47
N GLU A 92 -2.23 -7.88 13.21
CA GLU A 92 -2.32 -9.08 12.39
C GLU A 92 -0.92 -9.63 12.05
N THR A 93 0.03 -8.77 11.70
CA THR A 93 1.42 -9.21 11.45
C THR A 93 2.07 -9.80 12.70
N ARG A 94 1.82 -9.24 13.89
CA ARG A 94 2.25 -9.85 15.17
C ARG A 94 1.59 -11.21 15.41
N ARG A 95 0.32 -11.39 15.04
CA ARG A 95 -0.38 -12.69 15.16
C ARG A 95 0.24 -13.73 14.23
N ILE A 96 0.39 -13.40 12.95
CA ILE A 96 0.97 -14.29 11.92
C ILE A 96 2.38 -14.74 12.33
N ARG A 97 3.21 -13.83 12.87
CA ARG A 97 4.57 -14.15 13.39
C ARG A 97 4.60 -15.18 14.50
N LYS A 98 3.55 -15.30 15.31
CA LYS A 98 3.50 -16.28 16.41
C LYS A 98 3.22 -17.71 15.93
N GLU A 99 2.66 -17.88 14.73
CA GLU A 99 2.24 -19.18 14.21
C GLU A 99 3.41 -20.04 13.71
N LYS A 100 4.63 -19.47 13.61
CA LYS A 100 5.95 -20.12 13.39
C LYS A 100 6.07 -21.16 12.27
N THR A 101 5.07 -21.30 11.42
CA THR A 101 5.07 -22.27 10.32
C THR A 101 5.53 -21.57 9.06
N ILE A 102 6.83 -21.72 8.78
CA ILE A 102 7.51 -21.10 7.65
C ILE A 102 8.19 -22.19 6.85
N SER A 103 7.90 -22.23 5.56
CA SER A 103 8.45 -23.09 4.53
C SER A 103 9.20 -22.21 3.52
N GLY A 104 10.35 -22.69 3.05
CA GLY A 104 11.30 -21.88 2.28
C GLY A 104 10.86 -21.49 0.86
N ASP A 105 9.65 -21.85 0.41
CA ASP A 105 9.24 -21.70 -0.99
C ASP A 105 8.70 -20.30 -1.36
N ALA A 106 8.48 -19.42 -0.38
CA ALA A 106 7.86 -18.12 -0.59
C ALA A 106 8.82 -16.99 -1.00
N ALA A 107 10.15 -17.20 -0.94
CA ALA A 107 11.14 -16.13 -1.09
C ALA A 107 11.02 -15.37 -2.43
N ALA A 108 10.78 -16.10 -3.54
CA ALA A 108 10.61 -15.47 -4.85
C ALA A 108 9.35 -14.60 -4.94
N ALA A 109 8.25 -15.01 -4.28
CA ALA A 109 7.03 -14.21 -4.20
C ALA A 109 7.24 -12.97 -3.32
N MET A 110 7.94 -13.13 -2.19
CA MET A 110 8.26 -12.02 -1.28
C MET A 110 9.14 -10.96 -1.91
N ARG A 111 10.16 -11.33 -2.72
CA ARG A 111 10.95 -10.36 -3.48
C ARG A 111 10.11 -9.53 -4.45
N LYS A 112 9.14 -10.15 -5.13
CA LYS A 112 8.22 -9.43 -6.02
C LYS A 112 7.31 -8.48 -5.24
N ALA A 113 6.83 -8.93 -4.08
CA ALA A 113 6.02 -8.12 -3.19
C ALA A 113 6.79 -6.89 -2.68
N LEU A 114 8.04 -7.05 -2.27
CA LEU A 114 8.91 -5.91 -1.91
C LEU A 114 9.08 -4.90 -3.04
N GLY A 115 9.30 -5.39 -4.26
CA GLY A 115 9.39 -4.52 -5.44
C GLY A 115 8.11 -3.71 -5.65
N PHE A 116 6.95 -4.33 -5.46
CA PHE A 116 5.65 -3.67 -5.58
C PHE A 116 5.46 -2.58 -4.52
N GLU A 117 5.72 -2.89 -3.24
CA GLU A 117 5.61 -1.90 -2.15
C GLU A 117 6.59 -0.74 -2.31
N ALA A 118 7.82 -1.02 -2.76
CA ALA A 118 8.81 0.02 -3.03
C ALA A 118 8.37 0.94 -4.18
N GLU A 119 7.76 0.39 -5.24
CA GLU A 119 7.17 1.17 -6.32
C GLU A 119 6.04 2.07 -5.81
N GLY A 120 5.13 1.53 -5.00
CA GLY A 120 4.02 2.26 -4.39
C GLY A 120 4.49 3.40 -3.51
N ARG A 121 5.42 3.10 -2.59
CA ARG A 121 6.05 4.09 -1.70
C ARG A 121 6.64 5.26 -2.48
N GLU A 122 7.47 5.00 -3.49
CA GLU A 122 8.14 6.04 -4.27
C GLU A 122 7.17 6.79 -5.19
N MET A 123 6.18 6.10 -5.76
CA MET A 123 5.10 6.73 -6.52
C MET A 123 4.37 7.75 -5.65
N TYR A 124 3.90 7.34 -4.47
CA TYR A 124 3.13 8.22 -3.57
C TYR A 124 3.96 9.37 -3.02
N LYS A 125 5.25 9.13 -2.72
CA LYS A 125 6.17 10.20 -2.34
C LYS A 125 6.26 11.28 -3.43
N ARG A 126 6.48 10.89 -4.68
CA ARG A 126 6.54 11.83 -5.82
C ARG A 126 5.22 12.56 -6.05
N MET A 127 4.10 11.86 -5.89
CA MET A 127 2.76 12.47 -5.99
C MET A 127 2.53 13.52 -4.90
N ALA A 128 2.97 13.25 -3.67
CA ALA A 128 2.92 14.22 -2.58
C ALA A 128 3.80 15.45 -2.85
N GLU A 129 5.02 15.24 -3.34
CA GLU A 129 5.95 16.33 -3.70
C GLU A 129 5.39 17.23 -4.83
N GLY A 130 4.70 16.62 -5.80
CA GLY A 130 4.05 17.33 -6.91
C GLY A 130 2.69 17.96 -6.58
N ALA A 131 2.09 17.65 -5.43
CA ALA A 131 0.75 18.12 -5.07
C ALA A 131 0.76 19.58 -4.59
N THR A 132 -0.04 20.44 -5.23
CA THR A 132 -0.20 21.85 -4.83
C THR A 132 -1.22 22.01 -3.70
N ASN A 133 -2.21 21.12 -3.61
CA ASN A 133 -3.19 21.14 -2.53
C ASN A 133 -2.59 20.48 -1.25
N PRO A 134 -2.66 21.13 -0.08
CA PRO A 134 -2.08 20.58 1.14
C PRO A 134 -2.77 19.29 1.63
N GLN A 135 -4.07 19.13 1.39
CA GLN A 135 -4.81 17.91 1.73
C GLN A 135 -4.44 16.76 0.80
N GLU A 136 -4.30 17.02 -0.49
CA GLU A 136 -3.79 16.04 -1.46
C GLU A 136 -2.38 15.56 -1.11
N ARG A 137 -1.50 16.51 -0.80
CA ARG A 137 -0.14 16.22 -0.32
C ARG A 137 -0.16 15.37 0.94
N LYS A 138 -1.01 15.71 1.90
CA LYS A 138 -1.18 14.95 3.15
C LYS A 138 -1.63 13.52 2.85
N PHE A 139 -2.62 13.35 1.97
CA PHE A 139 -3.14 12.04 1.60
C PHE A 139 -2.05 11.13 1.00
N PHE A 140 -1.31 11.61 0.00
CA PHE A 140 -0.25 10.80 -0.62
C PHE A 140 0.94 10.56 0.32
N LYS A 141 1.21 11.45 1.28
CA LYS A 141 2.19 11.17 2.35
C LYS A 141 1.75 10.03 3.26
N LEU A 142 0.46 9.93 3.58
CA LEU A 142 -0.06 8.83 4.39
C LEU A 142 0.10 7.50 3.64
N LEU A 143 -0.36 7.42 2.38
CA LEU A 143 -0.20 6.21 1.57
C LEU A 143 1.28 5.80 1.44
N SER A 144 2.18 6.74 1.12
CA SER A 144 3.63 6.46 1.05
C SER A 144 4.21 5.90 2.37
N SER A 145 3.69 6.37 3.51
CA SER A 145 4.11 5.87 4.83
C SER A 145 3.59 4.47 5.12
N GLU A 146 2.36 4.16 4.68
CA GLU A 146 1.75 2.83 4.81
C GLU A 146 2.48 1.81 3.93
N GLU A 147 2.77 2.13 2.66
CA GLU A 147 3.56 1.22 1.80
C GLU A 147 4.96 0.98 2.34
N SER A 148 5.57 1.99 2.98
CA SER A 148 6.85 1.78 3.66
C SER A 148 6.73 0.76 4.79
N LYS A 149 5.60 0.73 5.50
CA LYS A 149 5.38 -0.24 6.59
C LYS A 149 5.04 -1.62 6.07
N HIS A 150 4.30 -1.71 4.96
CA HIS A 150 4.11 -2.97 4.25
C HIS A 150 5.46 -3.54 3.80
N PHE A 151 6.29 -2.72 3.17
CA PHE A 151 7.66 -3.08 2.77
C PHE A 151 8.47 -3.63 3.95
N ASP A 152 8.51 -2.91 5.08
CA ASP A 152 9.29 -3.31 6.25
C ASP A 152 8.93 -4.74 6.72
N VAL A 153 7.63 -5.07 6.77
CA VAL A 153 7.16 -6.40 7.21
C VAL A 153 7.54 -7.50 6.22
N ILE A 154 7.42 -7.23 4.92
CA ILE A 154 7.79 -8.20 3.88
C ILE A 154 9.31 -8.40 3.89
N TYR A 155 10.09 -7.34 4.13
CA TYR A 155 11.54 -7.38 4.17
C TYR A 155 12.02 -8.22 5.33
N GLU A 156 11.49 -7.98 6.53
CA GLU A 156 11.80 -8.78 7.72
C GLU A 156 11.49 -10.26 7.51
N TYR A 157 10.41 -10.59 6.79
CA TYR A 157 10.10 -11.97 6.49
C TYR A 157 11.04 -12.60 5.45
N LEU A 158 11.36 -11.87 4.37
CA LEU A 158 12.31 -12.34 3.38
C LEU A 158 13.70 -12.56 4.00
N ASP A 159 14.16 -11.61 4.82
CA ASP A 159 15.43 -11.71 5.55
C ASP A 159 15.43 -12.96 6.44
N PHE A 160 14.34 -13.25 7.15
CA PHE A 160 14.21 -14.48 7.91
C PHE A 160 14.28 -15.74 7.03
N LEU A 161 13.59 -15.77 5.90
CA LEU A 161 13.63 -16.90 4.96
C LEU A 161 15.04 -17.16 4.42
N GLU A 162 15.74 -16.09 4.03
CA GLU A 162 17.08 -16.15 3.46
C GLU A 162 18.14 -16.50 4.53
N ALA A 163 18.03 -15.93 5.73
CA ALA A 163 18.91 -16.25 6.86
C ALA A 163 18.72 -17.69 7.35
N THR A 164 17.48 -18.20 7.33
CA THR A 164 17.19 -19.61 7.67
C THR A 164 17.64 -20.55 6.54
N GLY A 165 17.55 -20.12 5.28
CA GLY A 165 18.10 -20.84 4.13
C GLY A 165 19.63 -20.92 4.12
N LEU A 166 20.33 -19.90 4.63
CA LEU A 166 21.79 -19.89 4.85
C LEU A 166 22.24 -20.85 5.97
N ARG A 167 21.32 -21.36 6.80
CA ARG A 167 21.61 -22.33 7.86
C ARG A 167 21.51 -23.80 7.42
N MET A 168 21.23 -24.06 6.15
CA MET A 168 21.21 -25.41 5.57
C MET A 168 22.43 -25.58 4.65
N GLY A 169 23.60 -25.65 5.27
CA GLY A 169 24.88 -25.75 4.58
C GLY A 169 26.07 -25.98 5.51
N GLU A 170 25.89 -26.79 6.56
CA GLU A 170 26.98 -27.46 7.29
C GLU A 170 26.59 -28.92 7.55
#